data_AF-A0A4Q0A1F3-F1
#
_entry.id   AF-A0A4Q0A1F3-F1
#
_cell.length_a   1.000
_cell.length_b   1.000
_cell.length_c   1.000
_cell.angle_alpha   90.00
_cell.angle_beta   90.00
_cell.angle_gamma   90.00
#
_symmetry.space_group_name_H-M   'P 1'
#
loop_
_entity.id
_entity.type
_entity.pdbx_description
1 polymer ?
#
loop_
_entity_poly.entity_id
_entity_poly.type
_entity_poly.pdbx_seq_one_letter_code
_entity_poly.pdbx_strand_id
1 'polypeptide(L)'
;MLAGFPGLVFIPNPFTPAAQRQLIKDCLRTHAVPPAKSNLDALYDLPAQGLWRLHEQSQIPRKAKTPTVPAPDARYSAESTSSTDTHHQLGPPPPASQLAANGGAPVGQLVPKLRWVTLGYQYNWSNKEYFLDAPQPFPDDIARLAQTVVAAIHNIVNGNSQYTQYHTTDSADKGYIHQYSPELFKPEAGVINYYQARDSLMAHVDRSEINMTAPLVSLSLGNTAIFVIGDESRDTEPIALYLRSGDIVCMCGPRRKAFHGIPRIIENTLPDYLASSETVLAEDPDWSLFGDYMQNARLNVNVRQVF
;
A
#
# COMPACT_ATOMS: atom_id res chain seq x y z
N MET A 1 -3.24 16.80 -15.96
CA MET A 1 -2.10 17.34 -15.18
C MET A 1 -2.57 18.57 -14.43
N LEU A 2 -2.07 18.84 -13.22
CA LEU A 2 -2.51 20.01 -12.46
C LEU A 2 -1.97 21.30 -13.10
N ALA A 3 -2.87 22.24 -13.42
CA ALA A 3 -2.52 23.49 -14.08
C ALA A 3 -1.53 24.30 -13.23
N GLY A 4 -0.44 24.76 -13.83
CA GLY A 4 0.64 25.47 -13.12
C GLY A 4 1.66 24.57 -12.41
N PHE A 5 1.45 23.24 -12.42
CA PHE A 5 2.36 22.27 -11.77
C PHE A 5 2.86 21.24 -12.80
N PRO A 6 3.81 21.61 -13.68
CA PRO A 6 4.34 20.74 -14.73
C PRO A 6 4.94 19.47 -14.14
N GLY A 7 4.49 18.31 -14.62
CA GLY A 7 4.93 17.01 -14.11
C GLY A 7 4.16 16.47 -12.92
N LEU A 8 3.17 17.20 -12.38
CA LEU A 8 2.26 16.67 -11.35
C LEU A 8 0.94 16.22 -11.97
N VAL A 9 0.72 14.91 -12.03
CA VAL A 9 -0.55 14.34 -12.49
C VAL A 9 -1.35 13.85 -11.28
N PHE A 10 -2.62 14.20 -11.23
CA PHE A 10 -3.58 13.74 -10.23
C PHE A 10 -4.70 13.01 -10.95
N ILE A 11 -4.97 11.77 -10.53
CA ILE A 11 -6.04 10.93 -11.05
C ILE A 11 -6.99 10.67 -9.86
N PRO A 12 -8.19 11.27 -9.86
CA PRO A 12 -9.20 10.95 -8.85
C PRO A 12 -9.56 9.47 -8.92
N ASN A 13 -9.88 8.87 -7.78
CA ASN A 13 -10.23 7.46 -7.61
C ASN A 13 -10.81 6.77 -8.88
N PRO A 14 -10.01 5.95 -9.60
CA PRO A 14 -10.46 5.21 -10.76
C PRO A 14 -10.98 3.79 -10.41
N PHE A 15 -11.08 3.44 -9.13
CA PHE A 15 -11.35 2.08 -8.66
C PHE A 15 -12.80 1.88 -8.22
N THR A 16 -13.29 0.65 -8.41
CA THR A 16 -14.50 0.19 -7.74
C THR A 16 -14.26 -0.03 -6.24
N PRO A 17 -15.31 0.01 -5.41
CA PRO A 17 -15.20 -0.33 -3.99
C PRO A 17 -14.52 -1.69 -3.71
N ALA A 18 -14.92 -2.73 -4.44
CA ALA A 18 -14.35 -4.07 -4.30
C ALA A 18 -12.85 -4.10 -4.65
N ALA A 19 -12.42 -3.37 -5.68
CA ALA A 19 -11.01 -3.29 -6.04
C ALA A 19 -10.18 -2.60 -4.94
N GLN A 20 -10.68 -1.54 -4.31
CA GLN A 20 -9.98 -0.90 -3.18
C GLN A 20 -9.88 -1.84 -1.98
N ARG A 21 -10.95 -2.58 -1.64
CA ARG A 21 -10.91 -3.59 -0.57
C ARG A 21 -9.85 -4.66 -0.85
N GLN A 22 -9.79 -5.15 -2.09
CA GLN A 22 -8.80 -6.13 -2.49
C GLN A 22 -7.37 -5.59 -2.38
N LEU A 23 -7.10 -4.37 -2.86
CA LEU A 23 -5.78 -3.73 -2.73
C LEU A 23 -5.36 -3.56 -1.27
N ILE A 24 -6.30 -3.20 -0.38
CA ILE A 24 -6.02 -3.08 1.06
C ILE A 24 -5.71 -4.45 1.67
N LYS A 25 -6.49 -5.48 1.33
CA LYS A 25 -6.22 -6.86 1.75
C LYS A 25 -4.83 -7.29 1.32
N ASP A 26 -4.45 -7.03 0.09
CA ASP A 26 -3.15 -7.42 -0.44
C ASP A 26 -2.01 -6.66 0.24
N CYS A 27 -2.15 -5.35 0.49
CA CYS A 27 -1.16 -4.59 1.25
C CYS A 27 -0.90 -5.20 2.64
N LEU A 28 -1.97 -5.49 3.40
CA LEU A 28 -1.85 -5.98 4.78
C LEU A 28 -1.49 -7.46 4.88
N ARG A 29 -2.02 -8.30 3.99
CA ARG A 29 -1.96 -9.77 4.11
C ARG A 29 -0.97 -10.43 3.15
N THR A 30 -0.81 -9.90 1.95
CA THR A 30 -0.04 -10.53 0.87
C THR A 30 1.35 -9.91 0.76
N HIS A 31 1.44 -8.58 0.78
CA HIS A 31 2.67 -7.84 0.51
C HIS A 31 3.47 -7.53 1.77
N ALA A 32 2.86 -7.58 2.96
CA ALA A 32 3.51 -7.41 4.26
C ALA A 32 4.06 -8.73 4.85
N VAL A 33 4.62 -9.60 4.00
CA VAL A 33 5.23 -10.88 4.40
C VAL A 33 6.61 -11.03 3.77
N PRO A 34 7.51 -11.87 4.31
CA PRO A 34 8.80 -12.14 3.68
C PRO A 34 8.64 -12.59 2.22
N PRO A 35 9.52 -12.15 1.31
CA PRO A 35 10.81 -11.50 1.57
C PRO A 35 10.75 -9.98 1.77
N ALA A 36 9.56 -9.36 1.70
CA ALA A 36 9.42 -7.93 1.96
C ALA A 36 9.89 -7.60 3.39
N LYS A 37 10.53 -6.45 3.55
CA LYS A 37 10.99 -5.96 4.85
C LYS A 37 10.07 -4.87 5.36
N SER A 38 9.97 -4.76 6.67
CA SER A 38 9.18 -3.76 7.38
C SER A 38 9.99 -3.07 8.46
N ASN A 39 9.42 -2.00 9.02
CA ASN A 39 9.99 -1.33 10.19
C ASN A 39 10.11 -2.23 11.44
N LEU A 40 9.34 -3.32 11.49
CA LEU A 40 9.30 -4.20 12.66
C LEU A 40 10.39 -5.27 12.61
N ASP A 41 10.92 -5.62 11.44
CA ASP A 41 12.01 -6.59 11.27
C ASP A 41 13.31 -6.15 11.97
N ALA A 42 13.45 -4.87 12.31
CA ALA A 42 14.59 -4.35 13.07
C ALA A 42 14.58 -4.78 14.55
N LEU A 43 13.41 -5.14 15.09
CA LEU A 43 13.21 -5.41 16.53
C LEU A 43 12.56 -6.77 16.80
N TYR A 44 11.95 -7.39 15.80
CA TYR A 44 11.17 -8.60 15.93
C TYR A 44 11.49 -9.57 14.80
N ASP A 45 11.56 -10.85 15.14
CA ASP A 45 11.55 -11.92 14.15
C ASP A 45 10.10 -12.18 13.74
N LEU A 46 9.70 -11.56 12.62
CA LEU A 46 8.34 -11.65 12.11
C LEU A 46 8.03 -13.05 11.55
N PRO A 47 6.78 -13.53 11.73
CA PRO A 47 6.35 -14.83 11.23
C PRO A 47 6.37 -14.87 9.68
N ALA A 48 6.73 -16.02 9.11
CA ALA A 48 6.74 -16.21 7.66
C ALA A 48 5.37 -15.97 6.99
N GLN A 49 4.27 -16.25 7.70
CA GLN A 49 2.92 -16.04 7.21
C GLN A 49 2.45 -14.57 7.30
N GLY A 50 3.25 -13.68 7.89
CA GLY A 50 2.91 -12.27 8.10
C GLY A 50 2.17 -12.00 9.41
N LEU A 51 2.28 -10.75 9.88
CA LEU A 51 1.59 -10.29 11.09
C LEU A 51 0.06 -10.32 10.92
N TRP A 52 -0.45 -9.98 9.74
CA TRP A 52 -1.88 -9.88 9.52
C TRP A 52 -2.58 -11.24 9.60
N ARG A 53 -2.03 -12.30 8.99
CA ARG A 53 -2.62 -13.64 9.08
C ARG A 53 -2.66 -14.15 10.52
N LEU A 54 -1.62 -13.86 11.31
CA LEU A 54 -1.66 -14.15 12.74
C LEU A 54 -2.70 -13.32 13.49
N HIS A 55 -2.90 -12.07 13.10
CA HIS A 55 -3.93 -11.22 13.67
C HIS A 55 -5.33 -11.81 13.41
N GLU A 56 -5.64 -12.20 12.18
CA GLU A 56 -6.88 -12.89 11.83
C GLU A 56 -7.10 -14.15 12.68
N GLN A 57 -6.07 -14.99 12.79
CA GLN A 57 -6.10 -16.21 13.62
C GLN A 57 -6.31 -15.93 15.11
N SER A 58 -5.82 -14.80 15.62
CA SER A 58 -5.97 -14.40 17.03
C SER A 58 -7.40 -14.02 17.40
N GLN A 59 -8.23 -13.66 16.42
CA GLN A 59 -9.61 -13.24 16.63
C GLN A 59 -10.61 -14.41 16.59
N ILE A 60 -10.17 -15.61 16.17
CA ILE A 60 -11.01 -16.81 16.17
C ILE A 60 -11.27 -17.23 17.63
N PRO A 61 -12.54 -17.28 18.08
CA PRO A 61 -12.85 -17.73 19.44
C PRO A 61 -12.33 -19.15 19.67
N ARG A 62 -11.47 -19.33 20.68
CA ARG A 62 -11.06 -20.67 21.09
C ARG A 62 -12.27 -21.39 21.68
N LYS A 63 -12.67 -22.53 21.09
CA LYS A 63 -13.54 -23.48 21.80
C LYS A 63 -12.85 -23.83 23.12
N ALA A 64 -13.50 -23.55 24.25
CA ALA A 64 -13.02 -23.97 25.55
C ALA A 64 -12.78 -25.49 25.49
N LYS A 65 -11.60 -25.95 25.90
CA LYS A 65 -11.37 -27.38 26.10
C LYS A 65 -12.34 -27.83 27.19
N THR A 66 -13.36 -28.59 26.81
CA THR A 66 -14.15 -29.38 27.76
C THR A 66 -13.15 -30.27 28.52
N PRO A 67 -13.18 -30.35 29.87
CA PRO A 67 -12.29 -31.23 30.60
C PRO A 67 -12.55 -32.66 30.15
N THR A 68 -11.60 -33.26 29.44
CA THR A 68 -11.64 -34.68 29.09
C THR A 68 -11.37 -35.48 30.36
N VAL A 69 -12.44 -36.02 30.95
CA VAL A 69 -12.33 -37.15 31.87
C VAL A 69 -11.78 -38.33 31.05
N PRO A 70 -10.74 -39.06 31.49
CA PRO A 70 -10.22 -40.19 30.74
C PRO A 70 -11.26 -41.31 30.75
N ALA A 71 -11.79 -41.67 29.58
CA ALA A 71 -12.56 -42.89 29.42
C ALA A 71 -11.60 -44.09 29.29
N PRO A 72 -11.96 -45.28 29.78
CA PRO A 72 -11.08 -46.45 29.78
C PRO A 72 -10.97 -47.07 28.39
N ASP A 73 -9.83 -47.72 28.17
CA ASP A 73 -9.40 -48.39 26.93
C ASP A 73 -10.51 -49.20 26.23
N ALA A 74 -10.73 -48.91 24.94
CA ALA A 74 -11.40 -49.83 24.04
C ALA A 74 -10.70 -49.84 22.66
N ARG A 75 -10.25 -51.03 22.28
CA ARG A 75 -9.63 -51.37 21.00
C ARG A 75 -10.69 -51.51 19.89
N TYR A 76 -10.20 -51.43 18.64
CA TYR A 76 -10.80 -51.83 17.35
C TYR A 76 -11.50 -50.77 16.45
N SER A 77 -10.76 -50.44 15.38
CA SER A 77 -11.07 -50.30 13.94
C SER A 77 -12.46 -49.87 13.45
N ALA A 78 -12.49 -48.87 12.55
CA ALA A 78 -12.66 -49.07 11.10
C ALA A 78 -12.59 -47.74 10.33
N GLU A 79 -11.96 -47.77 9.15
CA GLU A 79 -11.89 -46.68 8.18
C GLU A 79 -13.27 -46.36 7.57
N SER A 80 -13.54 -45.08 7.33
CA SER A 80 -14.47 -44.65 6.29
C SER A 80 -14.02 -43.34 5.66
N THR A 81 -13.71 -43.41 4.38
CA THR A 81 -13.37 -42.30 3.49
C THR A 81 -14.66 -41.69 2.92
N SER A 82 -14.83 -40.37 2.94
CA SER A 82 -15.59 -39.67 1.88
C SER A 82 -15.33 -38.16 1.86
N SER A 83 -15.05 -37.69 0.63
CA SER A 83 -15.37 -36.38 0.02
C SER A 83 -14.83 -35.09 0.63
N THR A 84 -13.80 -34.56 -0.03
CA THR A 84 -13.32 -33.18 0.04
C THR A 84 -14.28 -32.20 -0.66
N ASP A 85 -15.07 -31.48 0.14
CA ASP A 85 -15.63 -30.17 -0.24
C ASP A 85 -14.59 -29.09 0.06
N THR A 86 -14.21 -28.33 -0.95
CA THR A 86 -13.27 -27.19 -0.85
C THR A 86 -14.00 -25.93 -0.41
N HIS A 87 -14.49 -25.94 0.82
CA HIS A 87 -14.71 -24.70 1.57
C HIS A 87 -13.40 -24.32 2.26
N HIS A 88 -13.00 -23.05 2.20
CA HIS A 88 -11.87 -22.48 2.95
C HIS A 88 -12.10 -22.66 4.45
N GLN A 89 -11.78 -23.84 4.97
CA GLN A 89 -11.88 -24.14 6.39
C GLN A 89 -10.60 -23.62 7.04
N LEU A 90 -10.72 -22.45 7.68
CA LEU A 90 -9.67 -21.92 8.55
C LEU A 90 -9.32 -23.00 9.58
N GLY A 91 -8.05 -23.42 9.60
CA GLY A 91 -7.56 -24.44 10.52
C GLY A 91 -7.75 -24.04 11.99
N PRO A 92 -7.57 -25.00 12.93
CA PRO A 92 -7.69 -24.71 14.36
C PRO A 92 -6.79 -23.53 14.77
N PRO A 93 -7.24 -22.65 15.71
CA PRO A 93 -6.46 -21.49 16.11
C PRO A 93 -5.11 -21.92 16.68
N PRO A 94 -4.01 -21.25 16.31
CA PRO A 94 -2.67 -21.65 16.71
C PRO A 94 -2.47 -21.52 18.23
N PRO A 95 -1.53 -22.29 18.83
CA PRO A 95 -1.19 -22.16 20.25
C PRO A 95 -0.72 -20.73 20.60
N ALA A 96 -0.89 -20.33 21.86
CA ALA A 96 -0.65 -18.94 22.28
C ALA A 96 0.80 -18.48 22.05
N SER A 97 1.76 -19.41 22.06
CA SER A 97 3.16 -19.16 21.74
C SER A 97 3.39 -18.73 20.28
N GLN A 98 2.49 -19.08 19.36
CA GLN A 98 2.56 -18.69 17.94
C GLN A 98 1.78 -17.41 17.64
N LEU A 99 1.01 -16.88 18.60
CA LEU A 99 0.27 -15.61 18.51
C LEU A 99 1.10 -14.40 18.99
N ALA A 100 2.38 -14.63 19.29
CA ALA A 100 3.36 -13.60 19.60
C ALA A 100 4.44 -13.61 18.52
N ALA A 101 4.94 -12.41 18.15
CA ALA A 101 6.19 -12.36 17.40
C ALA A 101 7.34 -12.85 18.30
N ASN A 102 8.35 -13.47 17.73
CA ASN A 102 9.57 -13.82 18.45
C ASN A 102 10.19 -12.50 18.96
N GLY A 103 10.11 -12.29 20.29
CA GLY A 103 10.20 -10.98 20.94
C GLY A 103 9.08 -10.72 21.98
N GLY A 104 8.09 -11.61 22.08
CA GLY A 104 7.12 -11.69 23.18
C GLY A 104 5.92 -10.73 23.09
N ALA A 105 5.89 -9.83 22.10
CA ALA A 105 4.77 -8.90 21.91
C ALA A 105 3.56 -9.59 21.25
N PRO A 106 2.33 -9.40 21.77
CA PRO A 106 1.11 -9.91 21.12
C PRO A 106 0.93 -9.28 19.75
N VAL A 107 0.53 -10.07 18.75
CA VAL A 107 0.38 -9.61 17.36
C VAL A 107 -0.59 -8.43 17.21
N GLY A 108 -1.69 -8.41 17.98
CA GLY A 108 -2.63 -7.29 17.98
C GLY A 108 -2.02 -5.95 18.41
N GLN A 109 -0.91 -5.96 19.16
CA GLN A 109 -0.16 -4.75 19.53
C GLN A 109 0.88 -4.35 18.47
N LEU A 110 1.24 -5.26 17.55
CA LEU A 110 2.22 -5.02 16.50
C LEU A 110 1.58 -4.53 15.20
N VAL A 111 0.37 -4.99 14.87
CA VAL A 111 -0.34 -4.55 13.65
C VAL A 111 -0.47 -3.02 13.57
N PRO A 112 -0.88 -2.29 14.64
CA PRO A 112 -0.94 -0.83 14.60
C PRO A 112 0.43 -0.14 14.61
N LYS A 113 1.53 -0.88 14.80
CA LYS A 113 2.92 -0.39 14.79
C LYS A 113 3.62 -0.61 13.44
N LEU A 114 2.99 -1.30 12.50
CA LEU A 114 3.48 -1.35 11.12
C LEU A 114 3.44 0.07 10.55
N ARG A 115 4.54 0.52 9.94
CA ARG A 115 4.73 1.87 9.40
C ARG A 115 5.14 1.86 7.95
N TRP A 116 5.99 0.92 7.56
CA TRP A 116 6.34 0.73 6.16
C TRP A 116 6.65 -0.73 5.84
N VAL A 117 6.47 -1.07 4.57
CA VAL A 117 6.94 -2.31 3.94
C VAL A 117 7.61 -1.97 2.60
N THR A 118 8.76 -2.55 2.31
CA THR A 118 9.51 -2.36 1.05
C THR A 118 9.32 -3.52 0.08
N LEU A 119 9.09 -3.19 -1.19
CA LEU A 119 8.82 -4.13 -2.28
C LEU A 119 9.94 -4.05 -3.34
N GLY A 120 10.31 -5.18 -3.93
CA GLY A 120 11.38 -5.24 -4.93
C GLY A 120 12.76 -4.96 -4.33
N TYR A 121 13.51 -4.03 -4.93
CA TYR A 121 14.79 -3.58 -4.36
C TYR A 121 14.59 -2.99 -2.96
N GLN A 122 15.38 -3.48 -2.01
CA GLN A 122 15.24 -3.10 -0.61
C GLN A 122 15.98 -1.79 -0.35
N TYR A 123 15.29 -0.85 0.29
CA TYR A 123 15.83 0.44 0.64
C TYR A 123 16.55 0.39 1.99
N ASN A 124 17.80 0.83 2.02
CA ASN A 124 18.56 0.99 3.24
C ASN A 124 18.29 2.37 3.85
N TRP A 125 17.52 2.43 4.94
CA TRP A 125 17.21 3.68 5.63
C TRP A 125 18.42 4.40 6.25
N SER A 126 19.46 3.65 6.63
CA SER A 126 20.68 4.22 7.22
C SER A 126 21.53 4.94 6.17
N ASN A 127 21.71 4.31 5.02
CA ASN A 127 22.59 4.83 3.95
C ASN A 127 21.81 5.57 2.84
N LYS A 128 20.47 5.51 2.87
CA LYS A 128 19.56 6.13 1.90
C LYS A 128 19.74 5.68 0.45
N GLU A 129 20.09 4.41 0.26
CA GLU A 129 20.40 3.77 -1.02
C GLU A 129 19.70 2.41 -1.16
N TYR A 130 19.59 1.89 -2.38
CA TYR A 130 19.06 0.56 -2.66
C TYR A 130 20.15 -0.51 -2.56
N PHE A 131 19.82 -1.66 -1.95
CA PHE A 131 20.69 -2.84 -2.00
C PHE A 131 20.58 -3.54 -3.35
N LEU A 132 21.66 -3.53 -4.13
CA LEU A 132 21.64 -4.04 -5.50
C LEU A 132 21.89 -5.56 -5.59
N ASP A 133 22.46 -6.16 -4.54
CA ASP A 133 22.97 -7.53 -4.57
C ASP A 133 21.90 -8.62 -4.31
N ALA A 134 20.67 -8.23 -3.98
CA ALA A 134 19.58 -9.15 -3.67
C ALA A 134 18.20 -8.61 -4.09
N PRO A 135 17.95 -8.43 -5.41
CA PRO A 135 16.63 -8.03 -5.90
C PRO A 135 15.59 -9.05 -5.48
N GLN A 136 14.54 -8.60 -4.80
CA GLN A 136 13.35 -9.42 -4.56
C GLN A 136 12.38 -9.26 -5.74
N PRO A 137 11.56 -10.28 -6.05
CA PRO A 137 10.48 -10.11 -7.01
C PRO A 137 9.58 -8.94 -6.60
N PHE A 138 9.29 -8.06 -7.56
CA PHE A 138 8.32 -7.00 -7.36
C PHE A 138 6.90 -7.58 -7.57
N PRO A 139 5.90 -7.26 -6.73
CA PRO A 139 4.57 -7.85 -6.86
C PRO A 139 3.88 -7.48 -8.19
N ASP A 140 3.44 -8.50 -8.93
CA ASP A 140 2.89 -8.33 -10.28
C ASP A 140 1.61 -7.48 -10.35
N ASP A 141 0.76 -7.56 -9.32
CA ASP A 141 -0.47 -6.79 -9.21
C ASP A 141 -0.18 -5.29 -9.08
N ILE A 142 0.76 -4.92 -8.21
CA ILE A 142 1.22 -3.54 -8.04
C ILE A 142 2.00 -3.07 -9.29
N ALA A 143 2.82 -3.96 -9.89
CA ALA A 143 3.56 -3.65 -11.10
C ALA A 143 2.62 -3.30 -12.26
N ARG A 144 1.63 -4.15 -12.52
CA ARG A 144 0.63 -3.93 -13.58
C ARG A 144 -0.14 -2.64 -13.35
N LEU A 145 -0.54 -2.36 -12.10
CA LEU A 145 -1.24 -1.11 -11.77
C LEU A 145 -0.38 0.11 -12.10
N ALA A 146 0.88 0.12 -11.65
CA ALA A 146 1.79 1.24 -11.91
C ALA A 146 2.09 1.42 -13.41
N GLN A 147 2.34 0.33 -14.13
CA GLN A 147 2.54 0.36 -15.59
C GLN A 147 1.30 0.88 -16.32
N THR A 148 0.10 0.44 -15.92
CA THR A 148 -1.17 0.93 -16.48
C THR A 148 -1.31 2.43 -16.27
N VAL A 149 -0.98 2.92 -15.07
CA VAL A 149 -1.01 4.36 -14.76
C VAL A 149 -0.01 5.12 -15.63
N VAL A 150 1.24 4.64 -15.75
CA VAL A 150 2.27 5.29 -16.57
C VAL A 150 1.87 5.32 -18.04
N ALA A 151 1.30 4.24 -18.56
CA ALA A 151 0.74 4.20 -19.91
C ALA A 151 -0.40 5.21 -20.10
N ALA A 152 -1.31 5.34 -19.11
CA ALA A 152 -2.43 6.26 -19.17
C ALA A 152 -2.03 7.74 -19.12
N ILE A 153 -0.90 8.07 -18.49
CA ILE A 153 -0.41 9.46 -18.39
C ILE A 153 0.56 9.86 -19.51
N HIS A 154 0.91 8.92 -20.39
CA HIS A 154 1.80 9.18 -21.51
C HIS A 154 1.20 10.23 -22.45
N ASN A 155 2.03 11.20 -22.85
CA ASN A 155 1.67 12.36 -23.68
C ASN A 155 0.58 13.27 -23.10
N ILE A 156 0.27 13.19 -21.80
CA ILE A 156 -0.55 14.22 -21.16
C ILE A 156 0.22 15.55 -21.13
N VAL A 157 -0.45 16.61 -21.57
CA VAL A 157 0.06 17.98 -21.63
C VAL A 157 -0.41 18.79 -20.42
N ASN A 158 0.49 19.56 -19.82
CA ASN A 158 0.16 20.67 -18.92
C ASN A 158 -0.19 21.89 -19.77
N GLY A 159 -1.45 21.96 -20.20
CA GLY A 159 -1.99 23.10 -20.92
C GLY A 159 -3.34 23.50 -20.35
N ASN A 160 -3.60 24.79 -20.25
CA ASN A 160 -4.95 25.29 -19.96
C ASN A 160 -5.88 24.75 -21.06
N SER A 161 -6.78 23.84 -20.70
CA SER A 161 -7.69 23.16 -21.63
C SER A 161 -8.82 24.05 -22.15
N GLN A 162 -8.53 25.33 -22.43
CA GLN A 162 -9.40 26.23 -23.19
C GLN A 162 -8.78 26.74 -24.50
N TYR A 163 -7.52 26.45 -24.82
CA TYR A 163 -6.87 27.01 -26.02
C TYR A 163 -6.03 26.06 -26.90
N THR A 164 -6.01 24.75 -26.64
CA THR A 164 -5.32 23.81 -27.52
C THR A 164 -6.25 23.28 -28.62
N GLN A 165 -6.70 24.18 -29.51
CA GLN A 165 -7.26 23.80 -30.81
C GLN A 165 -6.65 24.54 -32.00
N TYR A 166 -5.58 25.33 -31.81
CA TYR A 166 -4.87 25.95 -32.93
C TYR A 166 -3.38 25.69 -32.80
N HIS A 167 -2.78 25.23 -33.90
CA HIS A 167 -1.34 25.10 -34.06
C HIS A 167 -0.66 26.44 -33.75
N THR A 168 -0.06 26.57 -32.57
CA THR A 168 0.89 27.65 -32.30
C THR A 168 2.27 27.18 -32.76
N THR A 169 2.84 27.92 -33.70
CA THR A 169 4.18 27.67 -34.26
C THR A 169 5.29 28.21 -33.36
N ASP A 170 4.97 28.87 -32.24
CA ASP A 170 5.95 29.40 -31.31
C ASP A 170 6.36 28.37 -30.26
N SER A 171 7.67 28.21 -30.11
CA SER A 171 8.34 27.27 -29.20
C SER A 171 8.18 27.61 -27.71
N ALA A 172 7.65 28.79 -27.38
CA ALA A 172 7.58 29.30 -26.01
C ALA A 172 6.32 28.88 -25.23
N ASP A 173 5.28 28.34 -25.89
CA ASP A 173 3.95 28.17 -25.29
C ASP A 173 3.46 26.70 -25.23
N LYS A 174 4.37 25.73 -25.40
CA LYS A 174 4.01 24.31 -25.63
C LYS A 174 3.60 23.54 -24.37
N GLY A 175 3.63 24.16 -23.19
CA GLY A 175 3.35 23.46 -21.93
C GLY A 175 4.33 22.30 -21.66
N TYR A 176 4.24 21.68 -20.49
CA TYR A 176 5.01 20.46 -20.20
C TYR A 176 4.26 19.23 -20.74
N ILE A 177 4.93 18.38 -21.51
CA ILE A 177 4.37 17.10 -21.97
C ILE A 177 5.10 15.97 -21.25
N HIS A 178 4.36 15.05 -20.65
CA HIS A 178 4.95 13.84 -20.09
C HIS A 178 5.29 12.85 -21.21
N GLN A 179 6.57 12.69 -21.53
CA GLN A 179 7.05 11.85 -22.66
C GLN A 179 7.87 10.64 -22.21
N TYR A 180 7.78 10.23 -20.93
CA TYR A 180 8.44 9.02 -20.50
C TYR A 180 7.77 7.82 -21.19
N SER A 181 8.55 7.00 -21.91
CA SER A 181 8.00 5.88 -22.66
C SER A 181 7.45 4.81 -21.71
N PRO A 182 6.17 4.44 -21.80
CA PRO A 182 5.59 3.42 -20.92
C PRO A 182 6.29 2.06 -21.01
N GLU A 183 6.78 1.71 -22.20
CA GLU A 183 7.49 0.44 -22.45
C GLU A 183 8.85 0.37 -21.75
N LEU A 184 9.40 1.51 -21.33
CA LEU A 184 10.63 1.58 -20.56
C LEU A 184 10.39 1.56 -19.05
N PHE A 185 9.14 1.75 -18.60
CA PHE A 185 8.82 1.83 -17.19
C PHE A 185 8.85 0.45 -16.52
N LYS A 186 9.78 0.28 -15.59
CA LYS A 186 9.96 -0.95 -14.82
C LYS A 186 9.70 -0.70 -13.34
N PRO A 187 8.61 -1.23 -12.77
CA PRO A 187 8.40 -1.27 -11.32
C PRO A 187 9.50 -2.12 -10.67
N GLU A 188 10.43 -1.47 -9.99
CA GLU A 188 11.62 -2.12 -9.44
C GLU A 188 11.71 -1.96 -7.92
N ALA A 189 11.21 -0.83 -7.40
CA ALA A 189 11.18 -0.55 -5.97
C ALA A 189 9.85 0.05 -5.56
N GLY A 190 9.39 -0.31 -4.37
CA GLY A 190 8.13 0.20 -3.85
C GLY A 190 8.13 0.28 -2.34
N VAL A 191 7.28 1.17 -1.82
CA VAL A 191 7.08 1.33 -0.38
C VAL A 191 5.58 1.42 -0.13
N ILE A 192 5.07 0.50 0.72
CA ILE A 192 3.76 0.63 1.31
C ILE A 192 3.95 1.34 2.65
N ASN A 193 3.39 2.54 2.80
CA ASN A 193 3.37 3.28 4.05
C ASN A 193 2.01 3.08 4.74
N TYR A 194 2.06 2.83 6.05
CA TYR A 194 0.91 2.59 6.93
C TYR A 194 0.85 3.74 7.92
N TYR A 195 -0.15 4.60 7.76
CA TYR A 195 -0.36 5.76 8.62
C TYR A 195 -1.53 5.52 9.55
N GLN A 196 -1.37 5.93 10.80
CA GLN A 196 -2.44 6.14 11.77
C GLN A 196 -2.81 7.63 11.83
N ALA A 197 -3.94 7.98 12.44
CA ALA A 197 -4.47 9.36 12.49
C ALA A 197 -3.44 10.46 12.88
N ARG A 198 -2.49 10.15 13.77
CA ARG A 198 -1.48 11.11 14.25
C ARG A 198 -0.14 11.03 13.53
N ASP A 199 0.00 10.14 12.56
CA ASP A 199 1.22 10.02 11.79
C ASP A 199 1.32 11.19 10.79
N SER A 200 2.56 11.60 10.51
CA SER A 200 2.87 12.59 9.49
C SER A 200 4.16 12.21 8.78
N LEU A 201 4.34 12.73 7.57
CA LEU A 201 5.57 12.60 6.80
C LEU A 201 6.09 13.99 6.47
N MET A 202 7.26 14.31 7.04
CA MET A 202 7.93 15.60 6.80
C MET A 202 8.28 15.79 5.32
N ALA A 203 8.41 17.05 4.92
CA ALA A 203 8.81 17.40 3.56
C ALA A 203 10.17 16.80 3.19
N HIS A 204 10.19 15.95 2.16
CA HIS A 204 11.36 15.26 1.65
C HIS A 204 11.33 15.19 0.13
N VAL A 205 12.43 14.70 -0.47
CA VAL A 205 12.50 14.39 -1.89
C VAL A 205 12.99 12.96 -2.03
N ASP A 206 12.33 12.21 -2.90
CA ASP A 206 12.74 10.86 -3.30
C ASP A 206 13.86 10.94 -4.33
N ARG A 207 15.12 10.88 -3.88
CA ARG A 207 16.33 11.04 -4.73
C ARG A 207 17.23 9.81 -4.76
N SER A 208 16.74 8.66 -4.29
CA SER A 208 17.58 7.48 -4.11
C SER A 208 17.63 6.58 -5.36
N GLU A 209 16.78 6.86 -6.35
CA GLU A 209 16.77 6.17 -7.64
C GLU A 209 17.85 6.73 -8.56
N ILE A 210 18.53 5.86 -9.33
CA ILE A 210 19.49 6.30 -10.36
C ILE A 210 18.71 6.92 -11.52
N ASN A 211 17.60 6.30 -11.91
CA ASN A 211 16.72 6.80 -12.95
C ASN A 211 15.70 7.81 -12.42
N MET A 212 16.15 9.06 -12.27
CA MET A 212 15.30 10.18 -11.89
C MET A 212 14.41 10.71 -13.03
N THR A 213 14.46 10.10 -14.22
CA THR A 213 13.56 10.46 -15.33
C THR A 213 12.26 9.67 -15.30
N ALA A 214 12.28 8.48 -14.72
CA ALA A 214 11.11 7.64 -14.55
C ALA A 214 10.09 8.27 -13.58
N PRO A 215 8.78 8.17 -13.87
CA PRO A 215 7.74 8.68 -13.00
C PRO A 215 7.72 7.91 -11.67
N LEU A 216 7.29 8.59 -10.61
CA LEU A 216 6.87 7.96 -9.36
C LEU A 216 5.35 7.91 -9.33
N VAL A 217 4.79 6.71 -9.08
CA VAL A 217 3.34 6.50 -8.94
C VAL A 217 2.99 6.30 -7.47
N SER A 218 2.04 7.08 -6.96
CA SER A 218 1.62 7.07 -5.56
C SER A 218 0.12 6.85 -5.44
N LEU A 219 -0.30 5.68 -4.94
CA LEU A 219 -1.70 5.35 -4.68
C LEU A 219 -2.06 5.64 -3.22
N SER A 220 -3.25 6.19 -2.96
CA SER A 220 -3.80 6.42 -1.62
C SER A 220 -5.00 5.50 -1.36
N LEU A 221 -5.10 4.91 -0.16
CA LEU A 221 -6.23 4.06 0.26
C LEU A 221 -6.61 4.38 1.72
N GLY A 222 -7.91 4.49 2.02
CA GLY A 222 -8.41 4.73 3.37
C GLY A 222 -8.73 6.20 3.67
N ASN A 223 -8.44 6.64 4.91
CA ASN A 223 -8.69 8.01 5.34
C ASN A 223 -7.97 9.04 4.45
N THR A 224 -8.60 10.19 4.29
CA THR A 224 -8.09 11.31 3.49
C THR A 224 -6.81 11.87 4.12
N ALA A 225 -5.81 12.18 3.29
CA ALA A 225 -4.62 12.92 3.72
C ALA A 225 -4.58 14.32 3.13
N ILE A 226 -3.96 15.25 3.86
CA ILE A 226 -3.43 16.48 3.28
C ILE A 226 -2.03 16.14 2.77
N PHE A 227 -1.86 16.24 1.45
CA PHE A 227 -0.58 16.14 0.78
C PHE A 227 -0.10 17.54 0.40
N VAL A 228 1.16 17.82 0.67
CA VAL A 228 1.80 19.07 0.26
C VAL A 228 2.91 18.79 -0.73
N ILE A 229 3.02 19.62 -1.76
CA ILE A 229 4.09 19.55 -2.75
C ILE A 229 4.50 20.95 -3.21
N GLY A 230 5.80 21.22 -3.14
CA GLY A 230 6.41 22.46 -3.61
C GLY A 230 7.29 22.22 -4.84
N ASP A 231 8.51 22.74 -4.77
CA ASP A 231 9.53 22.63 -5.83
C ASP A 231 10.82 21.98 -5.30
N GLU A 232 11.91 22.05 -6.05
CA GLU A 232 13.22 21.54 -5.64
C GLU A 232 13.82 22.30 -4.43
N SER A 233 13.27 23.46 -4.06
CA SER A 233 13.64 24.24 -2.87
C SER A 233 12.60 24.10 -1.74
N ARG A 234 13.07 24.11 -0.49
CA ARG A 234 12.23 24.17 0.72
C ARG A 234 11.59 25.54 0.95
N ASP A 235 12.10 26.57 0.28
CA ASP A 235 11.60 27.95 0.44
C ASP A 235 10.38 28.23 -0.45
N THR A 236 10.10 27.36 -1.42
CA THR A 236 8.92 27.49 -2.26
C THR A 236 7.67 27.12 -1.47
N GLU A 237 6.69 28.03 -1.43
CA GLU A 237 5.38 27.76 -0.84
C GLU A 237 4.74 26.54 -1.53
N PRO A 238 4.41 25.46 -0.79
CA PRO A 238 3.82 24.28 -1.38
C PRO A 238 2.32 24.50 -1.63
N ILE A 239 1.78 23.78 -2.60
CA ILE A 239 0.33 23.58 -2.66
C ILE A 239 -0.11 22.43 -1.78
N ALA A 240 -1.35 22.49 -1.30
CA ALA A 240 -2.00 21.42 -0.58
C ALA A 240 -3.09 20.76 -1.44
N LEU A 241 -3.11 19.43 -1.44
CA LEU A 241 -4.12 18.60 -2.11
C LEU A 241 -4.71 17.63 -1.09
N TYR A 242 -6.01 17.37 -1.21
CA TYR A 242 -6.60 16.20 -0.54
C TYR A 242 -6.31 14.95 -1.36
N LEU A 243 -5.77 13.92 -0.71
CA LEU A 243 -5.67 12.58 -1.25
C LEU A 243 -6.70 11.69 -0.57
N ARG A 244 -7.80 11.41 -1.26
CA ARG A 244 -8.88 10.52 -0.80
C ARG A 244 -8.55 9.07 -1.17
N SER A 245 -9.36 8.14 -0.66
CA SER A 245 -9.19 6.72 -1.01
C SER A 245 -9.38 6.47 -2.51
N GLY A 246 -8.39 5.83 -3.11
CA GLY A 246 -8.29 5.53 -4.53
C GLY A 246 -7.55 6.58 -5.36
N ASP A 247 -7.31 7.79 -4.83
CA ASP A 247 -6.61 8.83 -5.58
C ASP A 247 -5.16 8.42 -5.88
N ILE A 248 -4.70 8.76 -7.08
CA ILE A 248 -3.33 8.51 -7.54
C ILE A 248 -2.65 9.84 -7.86
N VAL A 249 -1.44 10.01 -7.33
CA VAL A 249 -0.52 11.09 -7.70
C VAL A 249 0.63 10.49 -8.50
N CYS A 250 0.93 11.07 -9.66
CA CYS A 250 2.16 10.79 -10.39
C CYS A 250 3.07 12.01 -10.36
N MET A 251 4.30 11.81 -9.92
CA MET A 251 5.36 12.82 -9.96
C MET A 251 6.32 12.49 -11.10
N CYS A 252 6.36 13.37 -12.09
CA CYS A 252 7.11 13.21 -13.33
C CYS A 252 7.97 14.46 -13.58
N GLY A 253 9.03 14.33 -14.38
CA GLY A 253 9.83 15.48 -14.84
C GLY A 253 10.18 16.48 -13.72
N PRO A 254 9.81 17.78 -13.84
CA PRO A 254 10.12 18.78 -12.82
C PRO A 254 9.63 18.42 -11.41
N ARG A 255 8.47 17.76 -11.28
CA ARG A 255 7.90 17.43 -9.96
C ARG A 255 8.46 16.14 -9.38
N ARG A 256 9.28 15.39 -10.12
CA ARG A 256 9.96 14.19 -9.59
C ARG A 256 11.00 14.52 -8.50
N LYS A 257 11.50 15.77 -8.48
CA LYS A 257 12.49 16.28 -7.52
C LYS A 257 11.90 17.28 -6.50
N ALA A 258 10.58 17.45 -6.49
CA ALA A 258 9.92 18.39 -5.62
C ALA A 258 9.90 17.91 -4.16
N PHE A 259 10.06 18.85 -3.23
CA PHE A 259 9.78 18.61 -1.82
C PHE A 259 8.29 18.35 -1.63
N HIS A 260 7.97 17.24 -0.96
CA HIS A 260 6.60 16.85 -0.69
C HIS A 260 6.48 16.09 0.63
N GLY A 261 5.26 16.02 1.17
CA GLY A 261 5.00 15.37 2.45
C GLY A 261 3.52 15.21 2.75
N ILE A 262 3.24 14.59 3.89
CA ILE A 262 1.90 14.35 4.41
C ILE A 262 1.82 14.97 5.80
N PRO A 263 1.49 16.27 5.93
CA PRO A 263 1.39 16.92 7.24
C PRO A 263 0.27 16.34 8.12
N ARG A 264 -0.80 15.78 7.53
CA ARG A 264 -1.96 15.34 8.30
C ARG A 264 -2.77 14.25 7.61
N ILE A 265 -3.19 13.25 8.40
CA ILE A 265 -4.29 12.35 8.09
C ILE A 265 -5.56 12.92 8.73
N ILE A 266 -6.66 12.97 7.98
CA ILE A 266 -7.92 13.53 8.43
C ILE A 266 -8.77 12.40 9.01
N GLU A 267 -9.06 12.48 10.30
CA GLU A 267 -9.87 11.49 11.00
C GLU A 267 -11.31 11.47 10.47
N ASN A 268 -11.98 10.32 10.57
CA ASN A 268 -13.39 10.15 10.19
C ASN A 268 -13.69 10.48 8.72
N THR A 269 -12.76 10.17 7.81
CA THR A 269 -12.94 10.38 6.36
C THR A 269 -12.82 9.09 5.55
N LEU A 270 -12.84 7.94 6.22
CA LEU A 270 -12.92 6.64 5.56
C LEU A 270 -14.24 6.54 4.76
N PRO A 271 -14.20 6.19 3.47
CA PRO A 271 -15.42 5.95 2.71
C PRO A 271 -16.26 4.81 3.29
N ASP A 272 -17.59 4.95 3.27
CA ASP A 272 -18.53 3.97 3.85
C ASP A 272 -18.35 2.55 3.31
N TYR A 273 -17.97 2.42 2.02
CA TYR A 273 -17.73 1.13 1.38
C TYR A 273 -16.44 0.42 1.82
N LEU A 274 -15.62 1.09 2.64
CA LEU A 274 -14.44 0.52 3.32
C LEU A 274 -14.67 0.34 4.83
N ALA A 275 -15.79 0.80 5.38
CA ALA A 275 -16.13 0.59 6.78
C ALA A 275 -16.60 -0.86 7.03
N SER A 276 -16.52 -1.32 8.27
CA SER A 276 -17.05 -2.62 8.72
C SER A 276 -18.57 -2.59 8.93
N SER A 277 -19.33 -2.15 7.93
CA SER A 277 -20.79 -2.12 8.00
C SER A 277 -21.43 -3.44 7.58
N GLU A 278 -22.65 -3.72 8.04
CA GLU A 278 -23.40 -4.93 7.66
C GLU A 278 -23.52 -5.09 6.15
N THR A 279 -23.74 -3.99 5.41
CA THR A 279 -23.82 -4.01 3.95
C THR A 279 -22.51 -4.45 3.31
N VAL A 280 -21.37 -3.93 3.77
CA VAL A 280 -20.07 -4.32 3.24
C VAL A 280 -19.75 -5.77 3.58
N LEU A 281 -20.08 -6.23 4.78
CA LEU A 281 -19.86 -7.61 5.21
C LEU A 281 -20.76 -8.62 4.49
N ALA A 282 -21.93 -8.20 4.01
CA ALA A 282 -22.76 -9.03 3.15
C ALA A 282 -22.13 -9.25 1.76
N GLU A 283 -21.39 -8.25 1.24
CA GLU A 283 -20.64 -8.35 -0.02
C GLU A 283 -19.29 -9.04 0.13
N ASP A 284 -18.61 -8.79 1.25
CA ASP A 284 -17.25 -9.25 1.55
C ASP A 284 -17.14 -9.69 3.02
N PRO A 285 -17.50 -10.95 3.34
CA PRO A 285 -17.57 -11.45 4.71
C PRO A 285 -16.24 -11.41 5.48
N ASP A 286 -15.11 -11.44 4.75
CA ASP A 286 -13.78 -11.43 5.34
C ASP A 286 -13.29 -10.00 5.65
N TRP A 287 -14.09 -8.96 5.38
CA TRP A 287 -13.65 -7.57 5.46
C TRP A 287 -13.57 -6.99 6.89
N SER A 288 -14.25 -7.58 7.87
CA SER A 288 -14.46 -6.95 9.20
C SER A 288 -13.17 -6.44 9.85
N LEU A 289 -12.14 -7.27 9.97
CA LEU A 289 -10.87 -6.87 10.58
C LEU A 289 -10.12 -5.81 9.77
N PHE A 290 -10.27 -5.85 8.44
CA PHE A 290 -9.67 -4.84 7.56
C PHE A 290 -10.38 -3.49 7.72
N GLY A 291 -11.71 -3.48 7.70
CA GLY A 291 -12.51 -2.27 7.90
C GLY A 291 -12.24 -1.64 9.27
N ASP A 292 -12.13 -2.46 10.32
CA ASP A 292 -11.86 -2.00 11.69
C ASP A 292 -10.49 -1.32 11.79
N TYR A 293 -9.47 -1.92 11.15
CA TYR A 293 -8.14 -1.31 11.03
C TYR A 293 -8.18 -0.01 10.23
N MET A 294 -8.85 -0.03 9.07
CA MET A 294 -8.91 1.12 8.16
C MET A 294 -9.69 2.30 8.74
N GLN A 295 -10.56 2.09 9.74
CA GLN A 295 -11.28 3.16 10.43
C GLN A 295 -10.35 4.30 10.90
N ASN A 296 -9.15 3.96 11.36
CA ASN A 296 -8.17 4.92 11.86
C ASN A 296 -6.87 4.96 11.04
N ALA A 297 -6.85 4.31 9.88
CA ALA A 297 -5.66 4.14 9.08
C ALA A 297 -5.78 4.72 7.66
N ARG A 298 -4.62 4.96 7.07
CA ARG A 298 -4.43 5.23 5.64
C ARG A 298 -3.24 4.43 5.15
N LEU A 299 -3.38 3.83 3.97
CA LEU A 299 -2.29 3.20 3.25
C LEU A 299 -1.85 4.06 2.07
N ASN A 300 -0.57 3.98 1.74
CA ASN A 300 -0.01 4.60 0.55
C ASN A 300 0.98 3.67 -0.12
N VAL A 301 0.80 3.41 -1.40
CA VAL A 301 1.71 2.56 -2.18
C VAL A 301 2.46 3.43 -3.17
N ASN A 302 3.76 3.58 -2.96
CA ASN A 302 4.66 4.26 -3.89
C ASN A 302 5.39 3.22 -4.74
N VAL A 303 5.46 3.45 -6.05
CA VAL A 303 6.14 2.60 -7.03
C VAL A 303 7.12 3.43 -7.84
N ARG A 304 8.33 2.91 -8.00
CA ARG A 304 9.46 3.59 -8.62
C ARG A 304 10.26 2.63 -9.48
N GLN A 305 10.96 3.19 -10.44
CA GLN A 305 12.02 2.54 -11.19
C GLN A 305 13.37 3.02 -10.64
N VAL A 306 14.29 2.10 -10.41
CA VAL A 306 15.60 2.40 -9.83
C VAL A 306 16.62 2.68 -10.93
N PHE A 307 16.61 1.91 -12.03
CA PHE A 307 17.63 1.95 -13.09
C PHE A 307 17.17 2.49 -14.44
#